data_AF-A0A974P3N8-F1
#
_entry.id   AF-A0A974P3N8-F1
#
_cell.length_a   1.000
_cell.length_b   1.000
_cell.length_c   1.000
_cell.angle_alpha   90.00
_cell.angle_beta   90.00
_cell.angle_gamma   90.00
#
_symmetry.space_group_name_H-M   'P 1'
#
loop_
_entity.id
_entity.type
_entity.pdbx_description
1 polymer ?
#
loop_
_entity_poly.entity_id
_entity_poly.type
_entity_poly.pdbx_seq_one_letter_code
_entity_poly.pdbx_strand_id
1 'polypeptide(L)'
;MKNPKDKAGGPQKDTNNPDPALRTRPVVGLQLIRDFKPAGPGKWAGGKIYDPGSGKTYGSKLSANANGSLKVEGCIGPICQAQTWTR
;
A
#
# COMPACT_ATOMS: atom_id res chain seq x y z
N MET A 1 -6.74 -5.52 -2.16
CA MET A 1 -6.90 -5.42 -3.63
C MET A 1 -8.14 -6.18 -4.04
N LYS A 2 -9.15 -5.53 -4.62
CA LYS A 2 -10.28 -6.22 -5.24
C LYS A 2 -9.91 -6.44 -6.72
N ASN A 3 -9.82 -7.69 -7.15
CA ASN A 3 -9.48 -8.18 -8.49
C ASN A 3 -8.06 -7.88 -9.03
N PRO A 4 -7.18 -8.89 -9.18
CA PRO A 4 -5.85 -8.75 -9.77
C PRO A 4 -5.83 -8.67 -11.32
N LYS A 5 -7.00 -8.75 -11.96
CA LYS A 5 -7.14 -8.76 -13.43
C LYS A 5 -7.84 -7.48 -13.89
N ASP A 6 -7.37 -6.91 -14.99
CA ASP A 6 -8.04 -5.82 -15.67
C ASP A 6 -9.34 -6.29 -16.37
N LYS A 7 -10.10 -5.35 -16.95
CA LYS A 7 -11.35 -5.65 -17.66
C LYS A 7 -11.15 -6.56 -18.89
N ALA A 8 -9.93 -6.70 -19.38
CA ALA A 8 -9.56 -7.55 -20.51
C ALA A 8 -8.98 -8.92 -20.06
N GLY A 9 -8.94 -9.20 -18.75
CA GLY A 9 -8.38 -10.43 -18.18
C GLY A 9 -6.85 -10.45 -18.07
N GLY A 10 -6.17 -9.38 -18.48
CA GLY A 10 -4.73 -9.19 -18.36
C GLY A 10 -4.31 -8.68 -16.97
N PRO A 11 -3.00 -8.64 -16.68
CA PRO A 11 -2.50 -8.08 -15.42
C PRO A 11 -2.84 -6.60 -15.34
N GLN A 12 -3.46 -6.17 -14.24
CA GLN A 12 -3.75 -4.76 -14.00
C GLN A 12 -2.46 -3.92 -14.10
N LYS A 13 -2.49 -2.86 -14.92
CA LYS A 13 -1.36 -1.93 -15.08
C LYS A 13 -1.46 -0.76 -14.10
N ASP A 14 -0.32 -0.15 -13.78
CA ASP A 14 -0.21 0.98 -12.85
C ASP A 14 -0.65 2.32 -13.50
N THR A 15 -1.80 2.33 -14.16
CA THR A 15 -2.23 3.43 -15.05
C THR A 15 -2.39 4.78 -14.35
N ASN A 16 -2.58 4.77 -13.03
CA ASN A 16 -2.77 5.98 -12.22
C ASN A 16 -1.45 6.55 -11.68
N ASN A 17 -0.31 5.93 -12.00
CA ASN A 17 0.98 6.43 -11.53
C ASN A 17 1.20 7.88 -12.00
N PRO A 18 1.63 8.80 -11.10
CA PRO A 18 1.93 10.17 -11.48
C PRO A 18 3.05 10.25 -12.53
N ASP A 19 4.00 9.32 -12.51
CA ASP A 19 5.03 9.18 -13.54
C ASP A 19 4.48 8.40 -14.75
N PRO A 20 4.36 9.03 -15.93
CA PRO A 20 3.89 8.36 -17.14
C PRO A 20 4.72 7.14 -17.54
N ALA A 21 6.03 7.15 -17.25
CA ALA A 21 6.93 6.04 -17.60
C ALA A 21 6.61 4.77 -16.80
N LEU A 22 6.02 4.91 -15.62
CA LEU A 22 5.66 3.79 -14.74
C LEU A 22 4.27 3.22 -15.04
N ARG A 23 3.44 3.87 -15.87
CA ARG A 23 2.02 3.49 -16.08
C ARG A 23 1.81 2.16 -16.81
N THR A 24 2.84 1.66 -17.48
CA THR A 24 2.77 0.43 -18.29
C THR A 24 3.12 -0.82 -17.50
N ARG A 25 3.73 -0.68 -16.31
CA ARG A 25 4.16 -1.81 -15.48
C ARG A 25 2.96 -2.55 -14.87
N PRO A 26 3.06 -3.87 -14.66
CA PRO A 26 2.04 -4.62 -13.95
C PRO A 26 2.00 -4.18 -12.47
N VAL A 27 0.80 -4.12 -11.91
CA VAL A 27 0.57 -3.84 -10.48
C VAL A 27 0.91 -5.04 -9.62
N VAL A 28 0.66 -6.25 -10.14
CA VAL A 28 1.07 -7.49 -9.48
C VAL A 28 2.59 -7.57 -9.45
N GLY A 29 3.15 -7.81 -8.26
CA GLY A 29 4.59 -7.85 -8.02
C GLY A 29 5.23 -6.50 -7.66
N LEU A 30 4.46 -5.40 -7.64
CA LEU A 30 5.00 -4.11 -7.18
C LEU A 30 5.31 -4.11 -5.69
N GLN A 31 6.46 -3.53 -5.36
CA GLN A 31 6.79 -3.17 -4.00
C GLN A 31 5.97 -1.94 -3.57
N LEU A 32 4.83 -2.20 -2.91
CA LEU A 32 3.96 -1.14 -2.42
C LEU A 32 4.41 -0.54 -1.09
N ILE A 33 5.10 -1.34 -0.27
CA ILE A 33 5.43 -1.02 1.13
C ILE A 33 6.95 -0.88 1.24
N ARG A 34 7.43 0.25 1.78
CA ARG A 34 8.87 0.52 1.91
C ARG A 34 9.19 1.45 3.08
N ASP A 35 10.48 1.52 3.42
CA ASP A 35 11.08 2.48 4.37
C ASP A 35 10.61 2.38 5.83
N PHE A 36 9.87 1.32 6.18
CA PHE A 36 9.42 1.10 7.56
C PHE A 36 10.58 0.81 8.49
N LYS A 37 10.58 1.47 9.65
CA LYS A 37 11.55 1.24 10.72
C LYS A 37 10.84 0.69 11.97
N PRO A 38 11.49 -0.21 12.73
CA PRO A 38 10.96 -0.64 14.01
C PRO A 38 10.68 0.55 14.93
N ALA A 39 9.51 0.56 15.56
CA ALA A 39 9.05 1.60 16.48
C ALA A 39 8.57 1.03 17.83
N GLY A 40 8.93 -0.23 18.11
CA GLY A 40 8.55 -1.00 19.29
C GLY A 40 8.10 -2.42 18.94
N PRO A 41 7.77 -3.25 19.94
CA PRO A 41 7.31 -4.62 19.73
C PRO A 41 6.09 -4.66 18.80
N GLY A 42 6.21 -5.33 17.66
CA GLY A 42 5.15 -5.47 16.67
C GLY A 42 4.71 -4.16 16.00
N LYS A 43 5.51 -3.09 16.06
CA LYS A 43 5.18 -1.77 15.51
C LYS A 43 6.26 -1.26 14.58
N TRP A 44 5.84 -0.65 13.47
CA TRP A 44 6.72 0.01 12.52
C TRP A 44 6.19 1.38 12.13
N ALA A 45 7.09 2.34 11.92
CA ALA A 45 6.74 3.71 11.55
C ALA A 45 7.74 4.31 10.56
N GLY A 46 7.40 5.48 10.01
CA GLY A 46 8.24 6.21 9.06
C GLY A 46 8.25 5.63 7.65
N GLY A 47 7.48 4.57 7.41
CA GLY A 47 7.36 3.93 6.11
C GLY A 47 6.37 4.62 5.19
N LYS A 48 6.38 4.16 3.94
CA LYS A 48 5.51 4.66 2.88
C LYS A 48 4.77 3.51 2.23
N ILE A 49 3.50 3.76 1.87
CA ILE A 49 2.68 2.81 1.13
C ILE A 49 2.20 3.48 -0.15
N TYR A 50 2.50 2.88 -1.30
CA TYR A 50 1.98 3.30 -2.60
C TYR A 50 0.64 2.60 -2.87
N ASP A 51 -0.38 3.37 -3.25
CA ASP A 51 -1.65 2.86 -3.74
C ASP A 51 -1.74 3.04 -5.26
N PRO A 52 -1.59 1.95 -6.05
CA PRO A 52 -1.72 2.00 -7.50
C PRO A 52 -3.16 2.31 -7.96
N GLY A 53 -4.15 2.13 -7.08
CA GLY A 53 -5.54 2.48 -7.36
C GLY A 53 -5.75 3.99 -7.45
N SER A 54 -5.09 4.79 -6.61
CA SER A 54 -5.17 6.25 -6.63
C SER A 54 -3.93 6.95 -7.21
N GLY A 55 -2.83 6.23 -7.39
CA GLY A 55 -1.53 6.82 -7.76
C GLY A 55 -0.82 7.55 -6.62
N LYS A 56 -1.33 7.46 -5.38
CA LYS A 56 -0.83 8.24 -4.24
C LYS A 56 0.11 7.42 -3.36
N THR A 57 1.05 8.11 -2.73
CA THR A 57 1.93 7.53 -1.70
C THR A 57 1.59 8.13 -0.34
N TYR A 58 1.37 7.28 0.65
CA TYR A 58 0.94 7.64 1.99
C TYR A 58 2.10 7.46 2.97
N GLY A 59 2.28 8.41 3.88
CA GLY A 59 3.11 8.18 5.06
C GLY A 59 2.35 7.27 6.03
N SER A 60 2.97 6.18 6.47
CA SER A 60 2.25 5.09 7.12
C SER A 60 2.94 4.53 8.37
N LYS A 61 2.11 3.92 9.22
CA LYS A 61 2.49 3.14 10.40
C LYS A 61 1.84 1.77 10.32
N LEU A 62 2.53 0.76 10.83
CA LEU A 62 2.06 -0.63 10.89
C LEU A 62 2.06 -1.11 12.33
N SER A 63 1.06 -1.88 12.71
CA SER A 63 0.98 -2.56 14.01
C SER A 63 0.46 -3.98 13.83
N ALA A 64 1.19 -4.95 14.36
CA ALA A 64 0.73 -6.34 14.41
C ALA A 64 -0.19 -6.54 15.62
N ASN A 65 -1.35 -7.14 15.38
CA ASN A 65 -2.30 -7.52 16.43
C ASN A 65 -1.98 -8.93 16.94
N ALA A 66 -2.43 -9.24 18.17
CA ALA A 66 -2.19 -10.55 18.80
C ALA A 66 -2.75 -11.74 18.00
N ASN A 67 -3.83 -11.52 17.22
CA ASN A 67 -4.43 -12.51 16.34
C ASN A 67 -3.69 -12.70 15.00
N GLY A 68 -2.53 -12.07 14.81
CA GLY A 68 -1.73 -12.13 13.59
C GLY A 68 -2.19 -11.21 12.46
N SER A 69 -3.26 -10.43 12.65
CA SER A 69 -3.66 -9.40 11.67
C SER A 69 -2.74 -8.18 11.73
N LEU A 70 -2.61 -7.48 10.59
CA LEU A 70 -1.80 -6.28 10.47
C LEU A 70 -2.69 -5.05 10.36
N LYS A 71 -2.60 -4.14 11.33
CA LYS A 71 -3.21 -2.82 11.23
C LYS A 71 -2.28 -1.89 10.45
N VAL A 72 -2.82 -1.27 9.41
CA VAL A 72 -2.14 -0.33 8.52
C VAL A 72 -2.80 1.03 8.65
N GLU A 73 -2.03 2.04 9.01
CA GLU A 73 -2.53 3.42 9.16
C GLU A 73 -1.74 4.33 8.24
N GLY A 74 -2.40 5.07 7.37
CA GLY A 74 -1.79 6.01 6.43
C GLY A 74 -2.45 7.37 6.48
N CYS A 75 -1.67 8.44 6.38
CA CYS A 75 -2.19 9.81 6.36
C CYS A 75 -1.73 10.58 5.11
N ILE A 76 -2.62 11.43 4.59
CA ILE A 76 -2.29 12.52 3.64
C ILE A 76 -2.67 13.83 4.32
N GLY A 77 -1.67 14.58 4.79
CA GLY A 77 -1.90 15.81 5.54
C GLY A 77 -2.77 15.54 6.78
N PRO A 78 -3.89 16.27 6.99
CA PRO A 78 -4.74 16.09 8.17
C PRO A 78 -5.66 14.85 8.09
N ILE A 79 -5.76 14.18 6.94
CA ILE A 79 -6.67 13.05 6.74
C ILE A 79 -5.91 11.74 6.93
N CYS A 80 -6.33 10.94 7.89
CA CYS A 80 -5.78 9.61 8.15
C CYS A 80 -6.82 8.52 7.87
N GLN A 81 -6.37 7.40 7.31
CA GLN A 81 -7.17 6.20 7.10
C GLN A 81 -6.47 4.99 7.71
N ALA A 82 -7.26 4.09 8.27
CA ALA A 82 -6.78 2.83 8.83
C ALA A 82 -7.45 1.66 8.12
N GLN A 83 -6.68 0.59 7.88
CA GLN A 83 -7.16 -0.68 7.35
C GLN A 83 -6.56 -1.82 8.15
N THR A 84 -7.35 -2.86 8.40
CA THR A 84 -6.84 -4.11 8.97
C THR A 84 -6.70 -5.12 7.86
N TRP A 85 -5.49 -5.63 7.67
CA TRP A 85 -5.20 -6.71 6.75
C TRP A 85 -5.17 -8.01 7.52
N THR A 86 -6.07 -8.91 7.13
CA THR A 86 -6.06 -10.30 7.57
C THR A 86 -5.26 -11.13 6.57
N ARG A 87 -4.76 -12.28 7.04
CA ARG A 87 -4.15 -13.29 6.18
C ARG A 87 -5.19 -13.89 5.24
#